data_AF-A0A812RTM9-F1
#
_entry.id   AF-A0A812RTM9-F1
#
_cell.length_a   1.000
_cell.length_b   1.000
_cell.length_c   1.000
_cell.angle_alpha   90.00
_cell.angle_beta   90.00
_cell.angle_gamma   90.00
#
_symmetry.space_group_name_H-M   'P 1'
#
loop_
_entity.id
_entity.type
_entity.pdbx_description
1 polymer ?
#
loop_
_entity_poly.entity_id
_entity_poly.type
_entity_poly.pdbx_seq_one_letter_code
_entity_poly.pdbx_strand_id
1 'polypeptide(L)'
;MQTGQRKSLALSKFQQAGKATIDKIKKQKSETNKPKQQGFDVVQIGSLLFAAWIVIWIVAASVISAVFFVRYMGIIQDNQSWYLRHGSARSAAAETAAVLQAAIEAKEALIASINFGLIRTSYDYAAIESTLAPTMLLKPFLRSFDITFSDRVAGLHIRHQSEEGGRQLVLQSNAEDCYLLGTQDSLLNCRAFLEFSDL
;
A
#
# COMPACT_ATOMS: atom_id res chain seq x y z
N MET A 1 80.79 -83.80 -1.84
CA MET A 1 79.62 -84.11 -0.99
C MET A 1 79.48 -83.02 0.07
N GLN A 2 78.55 -82.05 -0.06
CA GLN A 2 78.09 -81.16 1.04
C GLN A 2 76.93 -80.26 0.55
N THR A 3 75.71 -80.79 0.49
CA THR A 3 74.49 -80.01 0.16
C THR A 3 73.25 -80.52 0.91
N GLY A 4 73.41 -81.05 2.14
CA GLY A 4 72.32 -81.67 2.91
C GLY A 4 71.76 -80.86 4.08
N GLN A 5 72.53 -79.98 4.73
CA GLN A 5 72.15 -79.45 6.06
C GLN A 5 71.47 -78.07 6.10
N ARG A 6 71.39 -77.33 4.99
CA ARG A 6 70.80 -75.97 5.02
C ARG A 6 69.26 -75.92 4.92
N LYS A 7 68.60 -77.02 4.54
CA LYS A 7 67.14 -77.03 4.32
C LYS A 7 66.30 -77.29 5.58
N SER A 8 66.85 -77.91 6.63
CA SER A 8 66.08 -78.25 7.85
C SER A 8 65.93 -77.07 8.82
N LEU A 9 66.88 -76.13 8.83
CA LEU A 9 66.90 -75.02 9.80
C LEU A 9 65.99 -73.85 9.38
N ALA A 10 65.66 -73.73 8.09
CA ALA A 10 64.69 -72.75 7.60
C ALA A 10 63.24 -73.16 7.92
N LEU A 11 62.94 -74.47 7.87
CA LEU A 11 61.57 -74.97 8.03
C LEU A 11 61.05 -74.86 9.47
N SER A 12 61.94 -74.98 10.48
CA SER A 12 61.56 -74.84 11.88
C SER A 12 61.22 -73.40 12.29
N LYS A 13 61.88 -72.40 11.68
CA LYS A 13 61.59 -70.98 11.94
C LYS A 13 60.24 -70.55 11.39
N PHE A 14 59.82 -71.08 10.24
CA PHE A 14 58.49 -70.83 9.68
C PHE A 14 57.36 -71.46 10.53
N GLN A 15 57.59 -72.66 11.09
CA GLN A 15 56.60 -73.28 11.97
C GLN A 15 56.45 -72.55 13.32
N GLN A 16 57.52 -71.98 13.88
CA GLN A 16 57.42 -71.17 15.10
C GLN A 16 56.74 -69.81 14.87
N ALA A 17 56.99 -69.16 13.72
CA ALA A 17 56.33 -67.90 13.39
C ALA A 17 54.82 -68.07 13.20
N GLY A 18 54.37 -69.16 12.58
CA GLY A 18 52.94 -69.44 12.37
C GLY A 18 52.15 -69.65 13.66
N LYS A 19 52.73 -70.31 14.68
CA LYS A 19 52.04 -70.52 15.97
C LYS A 19 51.80 -69.21 16.72
N ALA A 20 52.77 -68.29 16.71
CA ALA A 20 52.64 -67.00 17.38
C ALA A 20 51.55 -66.10 16.77
N THR A 21 51.27 -66.23 15.48
CA THR A 21 50.20 -65.45 14.82
C THR A 21 48.82 -66.00 15.14
N ILE A 22 48.67 -67.33 15.19
CA ILE A 22 47.39 -67.98 15.50
C ILE A 22 46.94 -67.66 16.93
N ASP A 23 47.86 -67.63 17.90
CA ASP A 23 47.52 -67.28 19.28
C ASP A 23 47.10 -65.82 19.45
N LYS A 24 47.69 -64.89 18.67
CA LYS A 24 47.27 -63.47 18.67
C LYS A 24 45.85 -63.29 18.13
N ILE A 25 45.51 -64.01 17.05
CA ILE A 25 44.16 -63.96 16.46
C ILE A 25 43.13 -64.53 17.44
N LYS A 26 43.47 -65.62 18.14
CA LYS A 26 42.57 -66.25 19.11
C LYS A 26 42.33 -65.36 20.34
N LYS A 27 43.37 -64.64 20.80
CA LYS A 27 43.26 -63.70 21.92
C LYS A 27 42.40 -62.48 21.58
N GLN A 28 42.58 -61.89 20.38
CA GLN A 28 41.73 -60.79 19.93
C GLN A 28 40.25 -61.18 19.82
N LYS A 29 39.95 -62.39 19.32
CA LYS A 29 38.56 -62.84 19.17
C LYS A 29 37.85 -63.12 20.51
N SER A 30 38.61 -63.40 21.57
CA SER A 30 38.06 -63.60 22.92
C SER A 30 37.70 -62.29 23.66
N GLU A 31 38.30 -61.16 23.26
CA GLU A 31 38.02 -59.86 23.89
C GLU A 31 36.86 -59.12 23.23
N THR A 32 36.48 -59.47 21.99
CA THR A 32 35.39 -58.80 21.26
C THR A 32 33.99 -59.33 21.58
N ASN A 33 33.85 -60.35 22.42
CA ASN A 33 32.58 -61.05 22.64
C ASN A 33 32.12 -61.03 24.10
N LYS A 34 32.32 -59.90 24.79
CA LYS A 34 31.54 -59.60 25.99
C LYS A 34 30.28 -58.83 25.56
N PRO A 35 29.06 -59.38 25.74
CA PRO A 35 27.85 -58.60 25.50
C PRO A 35 27.88 -57.40 26.47
N LYS A 36 28.02 -56.19 25.92
CA LYS A 36 27.84 -54.97 26.69
C LYS A 36 26.39 -54.98 27.18
N GLN A 37 26.21 -55.24 28.47
CA GLN A 37 24.95 -54.96 29.15
C GLN A 37 24.61 -53.51 28.85
N GLN A 38 23.56 -53.31 28.04
CA GLN A 38 22.97 -51.99 27.77
C GLN A 38 22.33 -51.51 29.07
N GLY A 39 23.14 -50.95 29.97
CA GLY A 39 22.63 -50.01 30.95
C GLY A 39 22.06 -48.84 30.17
N PHE A 40 20.79 -48.53 30.42
CA PHE A 40 20.11 -47.38 29.81
C PHE A 40 20.97 -46.13 30.07
N ASP A 41 21.59 -45.61 29.01
CA ASP A 41 22.55 -44.53 29.11
C ASP A 41 21.80 -43.27 29.54
N VAL A 42 22.17 -42.69 30.68
CA VAL A 42 21.49 -41.52 31.29
C VAL A 42 21.39 -40.37 30.29
N VAL A 43 22.33 -40.30 29.35
CA VAL A 43 22.38 -39.36 28.24
C VAL A 43 21.17 -39.51 27.30
N GLN A 44 20.72 -40.73 27.01
CA GLN A 44 19.61 -40.98 26.10
C GLN A 44 18.28 -40.54 26.71
N ILE A 45 18.06 -40.80 28.00
CA ILE A 45 16.85 -40.34 28.72
C ILE A 45 16.83 -38.81 28.78
N GLY A 46 17.97 -38.17 29.07
CA GLY A 46 18.10 -36.71 29.08
C GLY A 46 17.75 -36.08 27.73
N SER A 47 18.24 -36.67 26.64
CA SER A 47 17.95 -36.18 25.28
C SER A 47 16.47 -36.26 24.91
N LEU A 48 15.77 -37.33 25.33
CA LEU A 48 14.35 -37.51 25.06
C LEU A 48 13.48 -36.51 25.85
N LEU A 49 13.81 -36.27 27.12
CA LEU A 49 13.11 -35.27 27.94
C LEU A 49 13.28 -33.86 27.39
N PHE A 50 14.49 -33.51 26.93
CA PHE A 50 14.75 -32.22 26.32
C PHE A 50 13.98 -32.04 25.00
N ALA A 51 13.96 -33.07 24.15
CA ALA A 51 13.18 -33.03 22.91
C ALA A 51 11.68 -32.85 23.18
N ALA A 52 11.12 -33.58 24.15
CA ALA A 52 9.72 -33.43 24.55
C ALA A 52 9.40 -32.02 25.07
N TRP A 53 10.30 -31.45 25.88
CA TRP A 53 10.18 -30.08 26.39
C TRP A 53 10.16 -29.04 25.27
N ILE A 54 11.04 -29.17 24.28
CA ILE A 54 11.09 -28.27 23.11
C ILE A 54 9.79 -28.35 22.31
N VAL A 55 9.26 -29.55 22.07
CA VAL A 55 7.99 -29.72 21.35
C VAL A 55 6.85 -29.04 22.10
N ILE A 56 6.76 -29.21 23.41
CA ILE A 56 5.74 -28.54 24.25
C ILE A 56 5.88 -27.02 24.14
N TRP A 57 7.11 -26.49 24.15
CA TRP A 57 7.36 -25.06 24.00
C TRP A 57 6.95 -24.51 22.64
N ILE A 58 7.24 -25.23 21.55
CA ILE A 58 6.85 -24.83 20.20
C ILE A 58 5.33 -24.78 20.08
N VAL A 59 4.63 -25.78 20.63
CA VAL A 59 3.16 -25.82 20.64
C VAL A 59 2.61 -24.65 21.45
N ALA A 60 3.13 -24.41 22.66
CA ALA A 60 2.71 -23.30 23.50
C ALA A 60 2.93 -21.94 22.82
N ALA A 61 4.12 -21.71 22.25
CA ALA A 61 4.44 -20.49 21.52
C ALA A 61 3.54 -20.27 20.31
N SER A 62 3.23 -21.35 19.57
CA SER A 62 2.32 -21.29 18.41
C SER A 62 0.90 -20.90 18.82
N VAL A 63 0.38 -21.46 19.92
CA VAL A 63 -0.95 -21.12 20.44
C VAL A 63 -1.00 -19.66 20.90
N ILE A 64 0.01 -19.21 21.64
CA ILE A 64 0.12 -17.81 22.08
C ILE A 64 0.14 -16.88 20.86
N SER A 65 1.00 -17.17 19.87
CA SER A 65 1.10 -16.37 18.65
C SER A 65 -0.23 -16.30 17.89
N ALA A 66 -0.94 -17.42 17.75
CA ALA A 66 -2.24 -17.45 17.09
C ALA A 66 -3.31 -16.60 17.81
N VAL A 67 -3.35 -16.64 19.15
CA VAL A 67 -4.28 -15.81 19.93
C VAL A 67 -3.97 -14.32 19.77
N PHE A 68 -2.69 -13.95 19.85
CA PHE A 68 -2.27 -12.56 19.63
C PHE A 68 -2.57 -12.11 18.19
N PHE A 69 -2.38 -12.97 17.20
CA PHE A 69 -2.68 -12.66 15.81
C PHE A 69 -4.17 -12.37 15.60
N VAL A 70 -5.06 -13.23 16.11
CA VAL A 70 -6.51 -13.02 16.02
C VAL A 70 -6.94 -11.74 16.74
N ARG A 71 -6.39 -11.49 17.94
CA ARG A 71 -6.69 -10.26 18.69
C ARG A 71 -6.21 -9.01 17.97
N TYR A 72 -5.02 -9.06 17.39
CA TYR A 72 -4.44 -7.96 16.63
C TYR A 72 -5.24 -7.65 15.37
N MET A 73 -5.63 -8.67 14.59
CA MET A 73 -6.47 -8.51 13.41
C MET A 73 -7.83 -7.91 13.76
N GLY A 74 -8.46 -8.33 14.86
CA GLY A 74 -9.71 -7.74 15.34
C GLY A 74 -9.57 -6.25 15.67
N ILE A 75 -8.51 -5.86 16.40
CA ILE A 75 -8.25 -4.46 16.75
C ILE A 75 -8.01 -3.61 15.50
N ILE A 76 -7.27 -4.12 14.51
CA ILE A 76 -7.05 -3.40 13.24
C ILE A 76 -8.39 -3.18 12.52
N GLN A 77 -9.20 -4.23 12.39
CA GLN A 77 -10.45 -4.15 11.64
C GLN A 77 -11.44 -3.18 12.28
N ASP A 78 -11.55 -3.19 13.61
CA ASP A 78 -12.39 -2.25 14.36
C ASP A 78 -11.89 -0.81 14.19
N ASN A 79 -10.58 -0.58 14.35
CA ASN A 79 -9.99 0.74 14.21
C ASN A 79 -10.08 1.28 12.78
N GLN A 80 -9.89 0.42 11.77
CA GLN A 80 -9.99 0.83 10.37
C GLN A 80 -11.40 1.30 10.03
N SER A 81 -12.43 0.60 10.51
CA SER A 81 -13.83 1.03 10.32
C SER A 81 -14.12 2.36 11.02
N TRP A 82 -13.55 2.59 12.21
CA TRP A 82 -13.69 3.83 12.95
C TRP A 82 -12.98 4.99 12.25
N TYR A 83 -11.74 4.80 11.79
CA TYR A 83 -10.97 5.80 11.04
C TYR A 83 -11.60 6.11 9.69
N LEU A 84 -12.11 5.10 8.97
CA LEU A 84 -12.81 5.32 7.71
C LEU A 84 -14.10 6.11 7.91
N ARG A 85 -14.84 5.91 9.00
CA ARG A 85 -16.07 6.67 9.28
C ARG A 85 -15.78 8.08 9.79
N HIS A 86 -14.86 8.24 10.74
CA HIS A 86 -14.60 9.55 11.38
C HIS A 86 -13.60 10.41 10.60
N GLY A 87 -12.60 9.78 9.98
CA GLY A 87 -11.63 10.44 9.12
C GLY A 87 -12.27 10.94 7.83
N SER A 88 -13.09 10.12 7.16
CA SER A 88 -13.79 10.56 5.96
C SER A 88 -14.83 11.64 6.26
N ALA A 89 -15.57 11.54 7.37
CA ALA A 89 -16.54 12.56 7.76
C ALA A 89 -15.87 13.92 8.06
N ARG A 90 -14.73 13.93 8.76
CA ARG A 90 -13.98 15.16 9.03
C ARG A 90 -13.32 15.74 7.78
N SER A 91 -12.76 14.90 6.91
CA SER A 91 -12.20 15.34 5.62
C SER A 91 -13.30 15.95 4.75
N ALA A 92 -14.43 15.26 4.62
CA ALA A 92 -15.59 15.75 3.88
C ALA A 92 -16.14 17.05 4.48
N ALA A 93 -16.21 17.16 5.82
CA ALA A 93 -16.61 18.41 6.48
C ALA A 93 -15.63 19.56 6.23
N ALA A 94 -14.32 19.30 6.23
CA ALA A 94 -13.31 20.31 5.94
C ALA A 94 -13.34 20.75 4.47
N GLU A 95 -13.47 19.79 3.54
CA GLU A 95 -13.59 20.05 2.11
C GLU A 95 -14.88 20.84 1.79
N THR A 96 -16.01 20.45 2.37
CA THR A 96 -17.28 21.17 2.19
C THR A 96 -17.24 22.58 2.78
N ALA A 97 -16.60 22.76 3.95
CA ALA A 97 -16.41 24.09 4.53
C ALA A 97 -15.54 24.99 3.63
N ALA A 98 -14.45 24.44 3.05
CA ALA A 98 -13.60 25.18 2.12
C ALA A 98 -14.34 25.59 0.84
N VAL A 99 -15.14 24.68 0.28
CA VAL A 99 -15.99 24.96 -0.91
C VAL A 99 -17.02 26.04 -0.58
N LEU A 100 -17.69 25.93 0.57
CA LEU A 100 -18.71 26.89 0.99
C LEU A 100 -18.10 28.28 1.21
N GLN A 101 -16.94 28.36 1.84
CA GLN A 101 -16.26 29.64 2.05
C GLN A 101 -15.85 30.29 0.73
N ALA A 102 -15.32 29.52 -0.21
CA ALA A 102 -15.01 30.02 -1.55
C ALA A 102 -16.26 30.53 -2.28
N ALA A 103 -17.40 29.84 -2.13
CA ALA A 103 -18.67 30.27 -2.71
C ALA A 103 -19.19 31.58 -2.10
N ILE A 104 -19.02 31.77 -0.78
CA ILE A 104 -19.38 33.01 -0.09
C ILE A 104 -18.51 34.17 -0.58
N GLU A 105 -17.19 33.97 -0.67
CA GLU A 105 -16.24 34.97 -1.19
C GLU A 105 -16.61 35.38 -2.62
N ALA A 106 -16.92 34.41 -3.50
CA ALA A 106 -17.35 34.68 -4.87
C ALA A 106 -18.69 35.47 -4.93
N LYS A 107 -19.65 35.10 -4.08
CA LYS A 107 -20.92 35.82 -3.96
C LYS A 107 -20.73 37.26 -3.49
N GLU A 108 -19.91 37.48 -2.48
CA GLU A 108 -19.62 38.81 -1.95
C GLU A 108 -18.90 39.69 -2.98
N ALA A 109 -17.93 39.13 -3.71
CA ALA A 109 -17.27 39.82 -4.81
C ALA A 109 -18.25 40.23 -5.92
N LEU A 110 -19.20 39.36 -6.26
CA LEU A 110 -20.25 39.66 -7.23
C LEU A 110 -21.18 40.78 -6.74
N ILE A 111 -21.67 40.70 -5.50
CA ILE A 111 -22.51 41.74 -4.89
C ILE A 111 -21.78 43.08 -4.82
N ALA A 112 -20.52 43.07 -4.41
CA ALA A 112 -19.68 44.27 -4.38
C ALA A 112 -19.56 44.87 -5.79
N SER A 113 -19.30 44.05 -6.81
CA SER A 113 -19.17 44.49 -8.20
C SER A 113 -20.46 45.12 -8.75
N ILE A 114 -21.62 44.59 -8.36
CA ILE A 114 -22.92 45.19 -8.67
C ILE A 114 -23.08 46.53 -7.96
N ASN A 115 -22.78 46.59 -6.65
CA ASN A 115 -22.92 47.81 -5.86
C ASN A 115 -21.99 48.95 -6.31
N PHE A 116 -20.78 48.61 -6.80
CA PHE A 116 -19.85 49.57 -7.38
C PHE A 116 -20.19 49.94 -8.83
N GLY A 117 -21.22 49.34 -9.42
CA GLY A 117 -21.65 49.62 -10.78
C GLY A 117 -20.69 49.14 -11.88
N LEU A 118 -19.84 48.15 -11.56
CA LEU A 118 -19.03 47.42 -12.54
C LEU A 118 -19.91 46.52 -13.40
N ILE A 119 -20.93 45.91 -12.79
CA ILE A 119 -21.97 45.14 -13.48
C ILE A 119 -23.25 45.98 -13.41
N ARG A 120 -23.67 46.53 -14.55
CA ARG A 120 -24.84 47.43 -14.61
C ARG A 120 -26.06 46.71 -15.16
N THR A 121 -25.83 45.77 -16.06
CA THR A 121 -26.88 45.03 -16.74
C THR A 121 -26.63 43.53 -16.68
N SER A 122 -27.68 42.74 -16.89
CA SER A 122 -27.60 41.28 -17.01
C SER A 122 -26.89 40.81 -18.30
N TYR A 123 -26.46 41.73 -19.16
CA TYR A 123 -25.74 41.47 -20.42
C TYR A 123 -24.24 41.80 -20.33
N ASP A 124 -23.77 42.35 -19.21
CA ASP A 124 -22.35 42.67 -19.01
C ASP A 124 -21.53 41.41 -18.68
N TYR A 125 -21.56 40.43 -19.58
CA TYR A 125 -20.90 39.13 -19.42
C TYR A 125 -19.41 39.28 -19.15
N ALA A 126 -18.73 40.20 -19.84
CA ALA A 126 -17.32 40.48 -19.64
C ALA A 126 -17.02 41.00 -18.21
N ALA A 127 -17.91 41.81 -17.63
CA ALA A 127 -17.74 42.30 -16.26
C ALA A 127 -17.96 41.18 -15.24
N ILE A 128 -19.00 40.36 -15.43
CA ILE A 128 -19.29 39.19 -14.60
C ILE A 128 -18.13 38.19 -14.67
N GLU A 129 -17.60 37.94 -15.87
CA GLU A 129 -16.46 37.07 -16.08
C GLU A 129 -15.21 37.62 -15.41
N SER A 130 -14.88 38.90 -15.61
CA SER A 130 -13.68 39.52 -15.00
C SER A 130 -13.69 39.50 -13.47
N THR A 131 -14.88 39.43 -12.86
CA THR A 131 -15.04 39.41 -11.40
C THR A 131 -15.04 37.99 -10.83
N LEU A 132 -15.65 37.02 -11.53
CA LEU A 132 -15.70 35.62 -11.09
C LEU A 132 -14.49 34.78 -11.53
N ALA A 133 -13.93 35.02 -12.71
CA ALA A 133 -12.83 34.22 -13.24
C ALA A 133 -11.61 34.17 -12.30
N PRO A 134 -11.14 35.27 -11.69
CA PRO A 134 -10.03 35.22 -10.75
C PRO A 134 -10.36 34.35 -9.53
N THR A 135 -11.58 34.48 -9.00
CA THR A 135 -12.02 33.72 -7.82
C THR A 135 -12.11 32.22 -8.12
N MET A 136 -12.63 31.85 -9.29
CA MET A 136 -12.71 30.46 -9.72
C MET A 136 -11.33 29.86 -10.04
N LEU A 137 -10.42 30.64 -10.65
CA LEU A 137 -9.03 30.22 -10.87
C LEU A 137 -8.27 29.98 -9.56
N LEU A 138 -8.44 30.88 -8.57
CA LEU A 138 -7.81 30.76 -7.24
C LEU A 138 -8.39 29.62 -6.40
N LYS A 139 -9.66 29.24 -6.63
CA LYS A 139 -10.39 28.26 -5.81
C LYS A 139 -10.89 27.09 -6.68
N PRO A 140 -10.01 26.14 -7.05
CA PRO A 140 -10.34 25.07 -7.99
C PRO A 140 -11.40 24.07 -7.50
N PHE A 141 -11.83 24.18 -6.25
CA PHE A 141 -12.89 23.36 -5.66
C PHE A 141 -14.30 23.82 -6.09
N LEU A 142 -14.44 25.07 -6.54
CA LEU A 142 -15.67 25.59 -7.15
C LEU A 142 -15.77 25.06 -8.58
N ARG A 143 -16.58 24.02 -8.81
CA ARG A 143 -16.71 23.40 -10.14
C ARG A 143 -17.55 24.24 -11.10
N SER A 144 -18.64 24.78 -10.60
CA SER A 144 -19.55 25.62 -11.37
C SER A 144 -20.16 26.70 -10.50
N PHE A 145 -20.50 27.83 -11.12
CA PHE A 145 -21.20 28.94 -10.52
C PHE A 145 -22.35 29.35 -11.43
N ASP A 146 -23.56 29.28 -10.89
CA ASP A 146 -24.78 29.52 -11.65
C ASP A 146 -25.40 30.83 -11.18
N ILE A 147 -25.56 31.77 -12.10
CA ILE A 147 -26.16 33.08 -11.87
C ILE A 147 -27.49 33.09 -12.59
N THR A 148 -28.57 33.22 -11.83
CA THR A 148 -29.92 33.46 -12.35
C THR A 148 -30.30 34.89 -12.11
N PHE A 149 -30.71 35.59 -13.15
CA PHE A 149 -31.20 36.96 -13.02
C PHE A 149 -32.71 36.98 -12.84
N SER A 150 -33.24 37.96 -12.10
CA SER A 150 -34.68 38.07 -11.86
C SER A 150 -35.44 38.73 -13.01
N ASP A 151 -34.74 39.49 -13.86
CA ASP A 151 -35.28 40.22 -15.00
C ASP A 151 -35.45 39.34 -16.26
N ARG A 152 -34.93 38.10 -16.25
CA ARG A 152 -34.98 37.16 -17.39
C ARG A 152 -34.95 35.70 -16.96
N VAL A 153 -35.42 34.82 -17.84
CA VAL A 153 -35.42 33.35 -17.62
C VAL A 153 -34.04 32.71 -17.89
N ALA A 154 -33.09 33.47 -18.44
CA ALA A 154 -31.78 32.94 -18.76
C ALA A 154 -30.84 32.90 -17.55
N GLY A 155 -30.19 31.75 -17.38
CA GLY A 155 -29.08 31.56 -16.46
C GLY A 155 -27.73 31.73 -17.16
N LEU A 156 -26.74 32.19 -16.40
CA LEU A 156 -25.33 32.17 -16.76
C LEU A 156 -24.63 31.12 -15.91
N HIS A 157 -23.99 30.17 -16.56
CA HIS A 157 -23.29 29.04 -15.96
C HIS A 157 -21.79 29.19 -16.24
N ILE A 158 -20.99 29.42 -15.21
CA ILE A 158 -19.53 29.44 -15.31
C ILE A 158 -19.02 28.12 -14.78
N ARG A 159 -18.20 27.39 -15.54
CA ARG A 159 -17.67 26.09 -15.09
C ARG A 159 -16.22 25.89 -15.46
N HIS A 160 -15.50 25.13 -14.64
CA HIS A 160 -14.22 24.58 -15.06
C HIS A 160 -14.43 23.42 -16.01
N GLN A 161 -13.80 23.49 -17.18
CA GLN A 161 -13.63 22.37 -18.06
C GLN A 161 -12.18 21.91 -17.98
N SER A 162 -12.00 20.61 -17.74
CA SER A 162 -10.71 19.97 -17.90
C SER A 162 -10.52 19.68 -19.38
N GLU A 163 -9.53 20.33 -20.00
CA GLU A 163 -9.10 20.05 -21.36
C GLU A 163 -7.64 19.54 -21.32
N GLU A 164 -7.20 18.78 -22.33
CA GLU A 164 -5.94 18.03 -22.31
C GLU A 164 -4.66 18.90 -22.12
N GLY A 165 -4.78 20.23 -22.13
CA GLY A 165 -3.71 21.19 -21.88
C GLY A 165 -3.86 22.09 -20.64
N GLY A 166 -4.94 21.97 -19.85
CA GLY A 166 -5.14 22.85 -18.70
C GLY A 166 -6.57 22.92 -18.16
N ARG A 167 -6.75 23.72 -17.10
CA ARG A 167 -8.09 24.06 -16.58
C ARG A 167 -8.58 25.31 -17.28
N GLN A 168 -9.57 25.13 -18.14
CA GLN A 168 -10.22 26.24 -18.83
C GLN A 168 -11.50 26.64 -18.11
N LEU A 169 -11.77 27.94 -18.02
CA LEU A 169 -13.06 28.45 -17.59
C LEU A 169 -13.96 28.60 -18.81
N VAL A 170 -15.15 28.04 -18.70
CA VAL A 170 -16.15 28.06 -19.75
C VAL A 170 -17.37 28.79 -19.26
N LEU A 171 -17.73 29.83 -20.00
CA LEU A 171 -18.96 30.57 -19.79
C LEU A 171 -20.04 30.03 -20.72
N GLN A 172 -21.17 29.61 -20.15
CA GLN A 172 -22.33 29.14 -20.89
C GLN A 172 -23.55 29.95 -20.49
N SER A 173 -24.35 30.35 -21.47
CA SER A 173 -25.65 30.94 -21.20
C SER A 173 -26.74 30.11 -21.86
N ASN A 174 -27.86 29.96 -21.16
CA ASN A 174 -29.08 29.36 -21.71
C ASN A 174 -29.97 30.41 -22.41
N ALA A 175 -29.44 31.58 -22.72
CA ALA A 175 -30.14 32.66 -23.40
C ALA A 175 -30.14 32.50 -24.92
N GLU A 176 -31.14 33.06 -25.60
CA GLU A 176 -31.13 33.24 -27.07
C GLU A 176 -30.03 34.20 -27.55
N ASP A 177 -29.46 35.02 -26.66
CA ASP A 177 -28.43 36.04 -26.94
C ASP A 177 -27.00 35.47 -27.05
N CYS A 178 -26.88 34.19 -27.35
CA CYS A 178 -25.64 33.48 -27.61
C CYS A 178 -24.61 34.21 -28.48
N TYR A 179 -25.09 35.00 -29.44
CA TYR A 179 -24.26 35.75 -30.37
C TYR A 179 -23.38 36.80 -29.67
N LEU A 180 -23.78 37.30 -28.49
CA LEU A 180 -23.00 38.26 -27.70
C LEU A 180 -21.78 37.64 -27.01
N LEU A 181 -21.74 36.32 -26.88
CA LEU A 181 -20.59 35.56 -26.35
C LEU A 181 -19.53 35.24 -27.42
N GLY A 182 -19.69 35.77 -28.65
CA GLY A 182 -18.69 35.69 -29.72
C GLY A 182 -18.48 34.29 -30.31
N THR A 183 -19.38 33.33 -30.07
CA THR A 183 -19.23 31.94 -30.53
C THR A 183 -20.20 31.64 -31.67
N GLN A 184 -19.65 31.18 -32.81
CA GLN A 184 -20.38 31.03 -34.08
C GLN A 184 -21.13 29.71 -34.25
N ASP A 185 -21.04 28.75 -33.32
CA ASP A 185 -21.54 27.40 -33.57
C ASP A 185 -22.67 26.93 -32.64
N SER A 186 -23.86 26.81 -33.25
CA SER A 186 -24.99 25.95 -32.90
C SER A 186 -25.97 26.37 -31.78
N LEU A 187 -27.25 26.41 -32.19
CA LEU A 187 -28.49 26.80 -31.51
C LEU A 187 -28.85 26.06 -30.20
N LEU A 188 -27.97 25.27 -29.59
CA LEU A 188 -28.31 24.42 -28.43
C LEU A 188 -27.34 24.50 -27.25
N ASN A 189 -26.16 25.11 -27.37
CA ASN A 189 -25.25 25.30 -26.23
C ASN A 189 -24.12 26.28 -26.56
N CYS A 190 -24.31 27.55 -26.23
CA CYS A 190 -23.36 28.59 -26.57
C CYS A 190 -22.25 28.63 -25.54
N ARG A 191 -21.01 28.46 -25.99
CA ARG A 191 -19.87 28.11 -25.17
C ARG A 191 -18.70 29.03 -25.50
N ALA A 192 -18.45 30.03 -24.66
CA ALA A 192 -17.23 30.84 -24.77
C ALA A 192 -16.06 30.11 -24.12
N PHE A 193 -14.97 29.99 -24.87
CA PHE A 193 -13.71 29.37 -24.46
C PHE A 193 -12.70 30.48 -24.14
N LEU A 194 -12.11 30.44 -22.94
CA LEU A 194 -11.11 31.40 -22.50
C LEU A 194 -9.79 30.69 -22.25
N GLU A 195 -8.88 30.77 -23.21
CA GLU A 195 -7.54 30.24 -23.04
C GLU A 195 -6.71 31.25 -22.24
N PHE A 196 -6.54 31.01 -20.95
CA PHE A 196 -5.61 31.79 -20.14
C PHE A 196 -4.19 31.30 -20.47
N SER A 197 -3.50 32.01 -21.37
CA SER A 197 -2.06 31.83 -21.54
C SER A 197 -1.37 32.24 -20.23
N ASP A 198 -0.64 31.30 -19.63
CA ASP A 198 0.08 31.47 -18.37
C ASP A 198 0.86 32.79 -18.34
N LEU A 199 0.60 33.58 -17.29
CA LEU A 199 1.33 34.79 -16.90
C LEU A 199 2.10 34.50 -15.62
#